data_AF-A0A7Y6XZY8-F1
#
_entry.id   AF-A0A7Y6XZY8-F1
#
_cell.length_a   1.000
_cell.length_b   1.000
_cell.length_c   1.000
_cell.angle_alpha   90.00
_cell.angle_beta   90.00
_cell.angle_gamma   90.00
#
_symmetry.space_group_name_H-M   'P 1'
#
loop_
_entity.id
_entity.type
_entity.pdbx_description
1 polymer ?
#
loop_
_entity_poly.entity_id
_entity_poly.type
_entity_poly.pdbx_seq_one_letter_code
_entity_poly.pdbx_strand_id
1 'polypeptide(L)'
;NRLGMSDKATEKLPLDQFLPAPAQGAVTVETRTDDAAMAALLAPLHSHETALAVTAERAFLGSLDGSCRTPIAAYASVAGGKLEVKAMLLSVDGVQVFERTGVCDAEIDRAADLGKDIGYQIREDAGEAFFEELARAIEAEIE
;
A
#
# COMPACT_ATOMS: atom_id res chain seq x y z
N ASN A 1 -1.98 18.85 10.14
CA ASN A 1 -2.01 17.37 10.33
C ASN A 1 -2.80 17.04 11.59
N ARG A 2 -2.96 15.76 11.98
CA ARG A 2 -3.75 15.34 13.17
C ARG A 2 -3.34 16.05 14.48
N LEU A 3 -2.07 16.43 14.60
CA LEU A 3 -1.53 17.12 15.78
C LEU A 3 -1.54 18.65 15.64
N GLY A 4 -2.07 19.20 14.55
CA GLY A 4 -2.05 20.65 14.28
C GLY A 4 -0.66 21.24 13.97
N MET A 5 0.39 20.41 13.89
CA MET A 5 1.79 20.85 13.75
C MET A 5 2.22 20.96 12.28
N SER A 6 1.39 21.57 11.43
CA SER A 6 1.72 21.70 10.00
C SER A 6 2.90 22.64 9.76
N ASP A 7 3.19 23.55 10.70
CA ASP A 7 4.32 24.50 10.71
C ASP A 7 5.68 23.81 10.84
N LYS A 8 5.72 22.55 11.30
CA LYS A 8 6.96 21.77 11.43
C LYS A 8 7.39 21.08 10.15
N ALA A 9 6.47 20.89 9.19
CA ALA A 9 6.82 20.26 7.93
C ALA A 9 7.60 21.26 7.05
N THR A 10 8.87 20.96 6.77
CA THR A 10 9.71 21.79 5.89
C THR A 10 9.37 21.60 4.42
N GLU A 11 8.91 20.41 4.06
CA GLU A 11 8.57 20.03 2.69
C GLU A 11 7.52 18.92 2.67
N LYS A 12 6.72 18.86 1.60
CA LYS A 12 5.93 17.68 1.24
C LYS A 12 6.69 16.95 0.14
N LEU A 13 7.18 15.74 0.44
CA LEU A 13 7.90 14.94 -0.54
C LEU A 13 6.95 14.53 -1.68
N PRO A 14 7.38 14.67 -2.95
CA PRO A 14 6.51 14.41 -4.09
C PRO A 14 6.39 12.89 -4.34
N LEU A 15 5.20 12.45 -4.78
CA LEU A 15 4.85 11.03 -4.91
C LEU A 15 5.65 10.28 -5.98
N ASP A 16 6.26 10.98 -6.92
CA ASP A 16 7.15 10.42 -7.93
C ASP A 16 8.58 10.19 -7.42
N GLN A 17 8.93 10.71 -6.23
CA GLN A 17 10.24 10.53 -5.60
C GLN A 17 10.16 9.78 -4.27
N PHE A 18 9.04 9.89 -3.55
CA PHE A 18 8.87 9.30 -2.22
C PHE A 18 7.48 8.73 -2.06
N LEU A 19 7.30 7.51 -2.57
CA LEU A 19 6.03 6.80 -2.48
C LEU A 19 5.75 6.41 -1.01
N PRO A 20 4.52 6.61 -0.50
CA PRO A 20 4.19 6.33 0.89
C PRO A 20 4.09 4.83 1.19
N ALA A 21 4.13 4.50 2.48
CA ALA A 21 3.79 3.17 2.93
C ALA A 21 2.32 2.83 2.56
N PRO A 22 2.00 1.55 2.27
CA PRO A 22 0.62 1.13 2.00
C PRO A 22 -0.34 1.59 3.11
N ALA A 23 -1.47 2.17 2.71
CA ALA A 23 -2.52 2.74 3.56
C ALA A 23 -2.09 3.92 4.46
N GLN A 24 -0.96 4.57 4.17
CA GLN A 24 -0.49 5.71 4.96
C GLN A 24 -1.52 6.85 4.98
N GLY A 25 -1.89 7.28 6.18
CA GLY A 25 -2.84 8.38 6.39
C GLY A 25 -4.30 7.94 6.51
N ALA A 26 -4.65 6.72 6.11
CA ALA A 26 -5.99 6.16 6.37
C ALA A 26 -6.18 5.82 7.87
N VAL A 27 -7.43 5.80 8.32
CA VAL A 27 -7.84 5.26 9.62
C VAL A 27 -8.87 4.17 9.36
N THR A 28 -8.61 2.99 9.91
CA THR A 28 -9.52 1.84 9.80
C THR A 28 -10.13 1.54 11.16
N VAL A 29 -11.40 1.18 11.16
CA VAL A 29 -12.11 0.67 12.34
C VAL A 29 -12.39 -0.81 12.11
N GLU A 30 -11.97 -1.66 13.05
CA GLU A 30 -12.24 -3.09 13.01
C GLU A 30 -13.46 -3.41 13.87
N THR A 31 -14.33 -4.29 13.37
CA THR A 31 -15.49 -4.81 14.10
C THR A 31 -15.64 -6.30 13.85
N ARG A 32 -16.46 -6.96 14.66
CA ARG A 32 -16.88 -8.35 14.37
C ARG A 32 -17.66 -8.38 13.04
N THR A 33 -17.49 -9.47 12.29
CA THR A 33 -18.11 -9.65 10.97
C THR A 33 -19.63 -9.88 11.04
N ASP A 34 -20.15 -10.34 12.17
CA ASP A 34 -21.56 -10.64 12.41
C ASP A 34 -22.32 -9.52 13.16
N ASP A 35 -21.67 -8.37 13.42
CA ASP A 35 -22.27 -7.26 14.15
C ASP A 35 -22.88 -6.21 13.20
N ALA A 36 -24.07 -6.52 12.69
CA ALA A 36 -24.81 -5.63 11.78
C ALA A 36 -25.13 -4.25 12.40
N ALA A 37 -25.28 -4.18 13.72
CA ALA A 37 -25.54 -2.92 14.42
C ALA A 37 -24.31 -2.00 14.36
N MET A 38 -23.11 -2.53 14.61
CA MET A 38 -21.86 -1.78 14.44
C MET A 38 -21.63 -1.38 12.98
N ALA A 39 -21.90 -2.27 12.02
CA ALA A 39 -21.76 -1.96 10.60
C ALA A 39 -22.65 -0.76 10.19
N ALA A 40 -23.90 -0.72 10.66
CA ALA A 40 -24.81 0.39 10.39
C ALA A 40 -24.33 1.73 11.00
N LEU A 41 -23.72 1.69 12.20
CA LEU A 41 -23.17 2.89 12.85
C LEU A 41 -21.90 3.42 12.15
N LEU A 42 -21.10 2.54 11.56
CA LEU A 42 -19.85 2.91 10.87
C LEU A 42 -20.06 3.33 9.41
N ALA A 43 -21.16 2.91 8.78
CA ALA A 43 -21.44 3.22 7.37
C ALA A 43 -21.28 4.71 7.00
N PRO A 44 -21.74 5.68 7.82
CA PRO A 44 -21.56 7.11 7.50
C PRO A 44 -20.11 7.60 7.54
N LEU A 45 -19.21 6.88 8.20
CA LEU A 45 -17.77 7.22 8.29
C LEU A 45 -16.96 6.64 7.12
N HIS A 46 -17.56 5.73 6.35
CA HIS A 46 -16.86 5.01 5.30
C HIS A 46 -16.67 5.88 4.06
N SER A 47 -15.41 6.10 3.67
CA SER A 47 -15.04 6.71 2.40
C SER A 47 -14.80 5.62 1.36
N HIS A 48 -15.67 5.55 0.35
CA HIS A 48 -15.57 4.54 -0.71
C HIS A 48 -14.26 4.63 -1.50
N GLU A 49 -13.84 5.83 -1.90
CA GLU A 49 -12.59 6.05 -2.64
C GLU A 49 -11.36 5.64 -1.82
N THR A 50 -11.35 5.97 -0.52
CA THR A 50 -10.27 5.54 0.39
C THR A 50 -10.26 4.02 0.52
N ALA A 51 -11.43 3.38 0.59
CA ALA A 51 -11.53 1.93 0.69
C ALA A 51 -10.99 1.23 -0.56
N LEU A 52 -11.28 1.73 -1.76
CA LEU A 52 -10.71 1.24 -3.01
C LEU A 52 -9.18 1.33 -3.01
N ALA A 53 -8.64 2.51 -2.68
CA ALA A 53 -7.20 2.73 -2.63
C ALA A 53 -6.51 1.80 -1.62
N VAL A 54 -6.99 1.77 -0.38
CA VAL A 54 -6.45 0.91 0.68
C VAL A 54 -6.57 -0.58 0.32
N THR A 55 -7.65 -0.97 -0.37
CA THR A 55 -7.84 -2.36 -0.80
C THR A 55 -6.76 -2.79 -1.79
N ALA A 56 -6.49 -1.98 -2.82
CA ALA A 56 -5.42 -2.26 -3.77
C ALA A 56 -4.04 -2.27 -3.11
N GLU A 57 -3.73 -1.26 -2.29
CA GLU A 57 -2.44 -1.14 -1.59
C GLU A 57 -2.18 -2.32 -0.64
N ARG A 58 -3.20 -2.76 0.11
CA ARG A 58 -3.08 -3.92 1.01
C ARG A 58 -3.01 -5.24 0.27
N ALA A 59 -3.73 -5.38 -0.84
CA ALA A 59 -3.67 -6.56 -1.68
C ALA A 59 -2.28 -6.73 -2.31
N PHE A 60 -1.69 -5.62 -2.78
CA PHE A 60 -0.29 -5.57 -3.20
C PHE A 60 0.67 -5.99 -2.08
N LEU A 61 0.59 -5.35 -0.90
CA LEU A 61 1.44 -5.69 0.23
C LEU A 61 1.36 -7.18 0.61
N GLY A 62 0.14 -7.73 0.67
CA GLY A 62 -0.08 -9.13 1.01
C GLY A 62 0.45 -10.11 -0.03
N SER A 63 0.46 -9.76 -1.32
CA SER A 63 0.99 -10.63 -2.38
C SER A 63 2.52 -10.77 -2.35
N LEU A 64 3.23 -9.84 -1.70
CA LEU A 64 4.67 -9.88 -1.48
C LEU A 64 5.06 -10.54 -0.15
N ASP A 65 4.08 -10.98 0.65
CA ASP A 65 4.26 -11.38 2.05
C ASP A 65 4.97 -10.28 2.88
N GLY A 66 4.69 -9.02 2.52
CA GLY A 66 5.37 -7.86 3.06
C GLY A 66 4.90 -7.48 4.47
N SER A 67 5.82 -6.91 5.25
CA SER A 67 5.54 -6.38 6.59
C SER A 67 5.91 -4.89 6.69
N CYS A 68 5.71 -4.30 7.86
CA CYS A 68 6.15 -2.92 8.12
C CYS A 68 7.67 -2.71 8.09
N ARG A 69 8.46 -3.79 8.02
CA ARG A 69 9.93 -3.76 7.94
C ARG A 69 10.45 -4.02 6.54
N THR A 70 9.58 -4.42 5.61
CA THR A 70 9.98 -4.68 4.23
C THR A 70 9.99 -3.33 3.47
N PRO A 71 11.03 -3.01 2.68
CA PRO A 71 11.09 -1.77 1.89
C PRO A 71 10.07 -1.78 0.74
N ILE A 72 8.79 -1.62 1.08
CA ILE A 72 7.65 -1.66 0.19
C ILE A 72 6.89 -0.34 0.31
N ALA A 73 6.54 0.25 -0.81
CA ALA A 73 5.67 1.41 -0.87
C ALA A 73 4.58 1.23 -1.92
N ALA A 74 3.41 1.81 -1.66
CA ALA A 74 2.27 1.78 -2.56
C ALA A 74 1.38 2.99 -2.34
N TYR A 75 0.88 3.54 -3.44
CA TYR A 75 -0.09 4.62 -3.45
C TYR A 75 -1.12 4.38 -4.53
N ALA A 76 -2.38 4.39 -4.13
CA ALA A 76 -3.51 4.28 -5.02
C ALA A 76 -4.40 5.52 -4.94
N SER A 77 -4.91 5.96 -6.09
CA SER A 77 -5.77 7.14 -6.18
C SER A 77 -6.90 6.92 -7.16
N VAL A 78 -8.08 7.47 -6.82
CA VAL A 78 -9.28 7.38 -7.67
C VAL A 78 -9.50 8.72 -8.36
N ALA A 79 -9.63 8.69 -9.69
CA ALA A 79 -9.96 9.86 -10.50
C ALA A 79 -10.79 9.44 -11.72
N GLY A 80 -11.90 10.14 -11.98
CA GLY A 80 -12.72 9.90 -13.17
C GLY A 80 -13.27 8.48 -13.29
N GLY A 81 -13.59 7.82 -12.17
CA GLY A 81 -14.09 6.43 -12.16
C GLY A 81 -13.02 5.37 -12.40
N LYS A 82 -11.73 5.76 -12.40
CA LYS A 82 -10.58 4.86 -12.51
C LYS A 82 -9.79 4.88 -11.22
N LEU A 83 -9.20 3.74 -10.87
CA LEU A 83 -8.20 3.60 -9.83
C LEU A 83 -6.83 3.44 -10.49
N GLU A 84 -5.88 4.31 -10.16
CA GLU A 84 -4.46 4.16 -10.51
C GLU A 84 -3.69 3.72 -9.28
N VAL A 85 -2.82 2.72 -9.43
CA VAL A 85 -1.95 2.19 -8.37
C VAL A 85 -0.51 2.33 -8.83
N LYS A 86 0.32 2.94 -7.98
CA LYS A 86 1.79 2.97 -8.09
C LYS A 86 2.36 2.16 -6.95
N ALA A 87 3.32 1.30 -7.22
CA ALA A 87 3.88 0.38 -6.24
C ALA A 87 5.36 0.13 -6.47
N MET A 88 6.11 -0.09 -5.39
CA MET A 88 7.54 -0.35 -5.44
C MET A 88 8.01 -1.31 -4.34
N LEU A 89 9.05 -2.08 -4.67
CA LEU A 89 9.83 -2.93 -3.76
C LEU A 89 11.31 -2.57 -3.92
N LEU A 90 12.02 -2.39 -2.81
CA LEU A 90 13.43 -2.02 -2.79
C LEU A 90 14.27 -3.00 -1.98
N SER A 91 15.56 -3.11 -2.29
CA SER A 91 16.55 -3.64 -1.34
C SER A 91 16.70 -2.68 -0.16
N VAL A 92 17.21 -3.18 0.98
CA VAL A 92 17.42 -2.36 2.20
C VAL A 92 18.35 -1.17 1.94
N ASP A 93 19.36 -1.34 1.09
CA ASP A 93 20.28 -0.28 0.66
C ASP A 93 19.72 0.65 -0.43
N GLY A 94 18.53 0.36 -0.96
CA GLY A 94 17.86 1.11 -2.01
C GLY A 94 18.49 1.00 -3.40
N VAL A 95 19.50 0.12 -3.60
CA VAL A 95 20.20 -0.03 -4.89
C VAL A 95 19.34 -0.76 -5.93
N GLN A 96 18.62 -1.78 -5.51
CA GLN A 96 17.70 -2.53 -6.36
C GLN A 96 16.28 -2.02 -6.13
N VAL A 97 15.60 -1.66 -7.21
CA VAL A 97 14.26 -1.09 -7.19
C VAL A 97 13.39 -1.75 -8.26
N PHE A 98 12.23 -2.25 -7.85
CA PHE A 98 11.23 -2.85 -8.72
C PHE A 98 9.94 -2.05 -8.62
N GLU A 99 9.56 -1.39 -9.71
CA GLU A 99 8.40 -0.48 -9.77
C GLU A 99 7.38 -0.96 -10.80
N ARG A 100 6.10 -0.80 -10.46
CA ARG A 100 4.99 -1.04 -11.38
C ARG A 100 3.89 -0.01 -11.15
N THR A 101 3.18 0.31 -12.23
CA THR A 101 1.97 1.14 -12.21
C THR A 101 0.87 0.42 -12.97
N GLY A 102 -0.36 0.53 -12.49
CA GLY A 102 -1.51 -0.06 -13.17
C GLY A 102 -2.78 0.76 -12.96
N VAL A 103 -3.77 0.54 -13.83
CA VAL A 103 -5.05 1.25 -13.81
C VAL A 103 -6.19 0.25 -14.03
N CYS A 104 -7.26 0.38 -13.24
CA CYS A 104 -8.51 -0.36 -13.44
C CYS A 104 -9.73 0.54 -13.25
N ASP A 105 -10.92 -0.02 -13.51
CA ASP A 105 -12.17 0.62 -13.07
C ASP A 105 -12.22 0.68 -11.54
N ALA A 106 -12.82 1.75 -11.00
CA ALA A 106 -12.93 2.02 -9.58
C ALA A 106 -13.99 1.11 -8.90
N GLU A 107 -13.71 -0.19 -8.88
CA GLU A 107 -14.55 -1.24 -8.28
C GLU A 107 -13.72 -2.04 -7.27
N ILE A 108 -14.35 -2.49 -6.18
CA ILE A 108 -13.61 -3.07 -5.03
C ILE A 108 -12.87 -4.36 -5.40
N ASP A 109 -13.47 -5.22 -6.21
CA ASP A 109 -12.86 -6.47 -6.66
C ASP A 109 -11.70 -6.18 -7.63
N ARG A 110 -11.89 -5.23 -8.55
CA ARG A 110 -10.85 -4.79 -9.49
C ARG A 110 -9.67 -4.14 -8.79
N ALA A 111 -9.92 -3.37 -7.74
CA ALA A 111 -8.88 -2.78 -6.91
C ALA A 111 -8.02 -3.87 -6.25
N ALA A 112 -8.67 -4.87 -5.65
CA ALA A 112 -7.98 -5.99 -5.01
C ALA A 112 -7.16 -6.81 -6.02
N ASP A 113 -7.76 -7.11 -7.19
CA ASP A 113 -7.10 -7.88 -8.25
C ASP A 113 -5.89 -7.12 -8.81
N LEU A 114 -6.04 -5.83 -9.13
CA LEU A 114 -4.94 -4.99 -9.63
C LEU A 114 -3.77 -4.95 -8.64
N GLY A 115 -4.06 -4.80 -7.34
CA GLY A 115 -3.03 -4.81 -6.30
C GLY A 115 -2.24 -6.13 -6.27
N LYS A 116 -2.94 -7.27 -6.32
CA LYS A 116 -2.29 -8.61 -6.36
C LYS A 116 -1.46 -8.79 -7.62
N ASP A 117 -2.01 -8.44 -8.78
CA ASP A 117 -1.35 -8.62 -10.07
C ASP A 117 -0.04 -7.84 -10.13
N ILE A 118 -0.05 -6.59 -9.66
CA ILE A 118 1.14 -5.76 -9.56
C ILE A 118 2.20 -6.41 -8.67
N GLY A 119 1.81 -6.96 -7.52
CA GLY A 119 2.77 -7.60 -6.63
C GLY A 119 3.30 -8.93 -7.14
N TYR A 120 2.50 -9.73 -7.85
CA TYR A 120 2.99 -10.92 -8.54
C TYR A 120 3.99 -10.57 -9.65
N GLN A 121 3.73 -9.52 -10.42
CA GLN A 121 4.68 -9.02 -11.42
C GLN A 121 5.99 -8.61 -10.77
N ILE A 122 5.93 -7.76 -9.74
CA ILE A 122 7.14 -7.33 -9.00
C ILE A 122 7.90 -8.53 -8.42
N ARG A 123 7.20 -9.54 -7.88
CA ARG A 123 7.82 -10.75 -7.35
C ARG A 123 8.54 -11.55 -8.44
N GLU A 124 7.93 -11.68 -9.61
CA GLU A 124 8.51 -12.34 -10.78
C GLU A 124 9.77 -11.59 -11.26
N ASP A 125 9.70 -10.27 -11.36
CA ASP A 125 10.82 -9.42 -11.79
C ASP A 125 12.00 -9.45 -10.81
N ALA A 126 11.71 -9.47 -9.49
CA ALA A 126 12.72 -9.51 -8.45
C ALA A 126 13.40 -10.88 -8.34
N GLY A 127 12.63 -11.95 -8.52
CA GLY A 127 13.12 -13.33 -8.44
C GLY A 127 13.47 -13.78 -7.01
N GLU A 128 13.62 -15.10 -6.83
CA GLU A 128 13.81 -15.71 -5.50
C GLU A 128 15.09 -15.24 -4.79
N ALA A 129 16.19 -15.07 -5.54
CA ALA A 129 17.47 -14.66 -4.99
C ALA A 129 17.40 -13.29 -4.30
N PHE A 130 16.62 -12.35 -4.84
CA PHE A 130 16.40 -11.05 -4.22
C PHE A 130 15.67 -11.18 -2.89
N PHE A 131 14.63 -12.00 -2.80
CA PHE A 131 13.89 -12.20 -1.55
C PHE A 131 14.73 -12.90 -0.48
N GLU A 132 15.61 -13.83 -0.85
CA GLU A 132 16.57 -14.46 0.08
C GLU A 132 17.60 -13.46 0.62
N GLU A 133 18.10 -12.55 -0.22
CA GLU A 133 18.97 -11.47 0.20
C GLU A 133 18.23 -10.47 1.10
N LEU A 134 17.03 -10.07 0.70
CA LEU A 134 16.19 -9.14 1.44
C LEU A 134 15.86 -9.66 2.85
N ALA A 135 15.49 -10.94 2.97
CA ALA A 135 15.21 -11.56 4.26
C ALA A 135 16.44 -11.51 5.20
N ARG A 136 17.62 -11.88 4.68
CA ARG A 136 18.89 -11.80 5.44
C ARG A 136 19.24 -10.37 5.85
N ALA A 137 19.03 -9.40 4.97
CA ALA A 137 19.31 -8.00 5.26
C ALA A 137 18.37 -7.45 6.35
N ILE A 138 17.08 -7.79 6.30
CA ILE A 138 16.09 -7.38 7.32
C ILE A 138 16.41 -8.01 8.69
N GLU A 139 16.84 -9.28 8.72
CA GLU A 139 17.25 -9.96 9.97
C GLU A 139 18.47 -9.28 10.61
N ALA A 140 19.46 -8.86 9.81
CA ALA A 140 20.66 -8.20 10.29
C ALA A 140 20.40 -6.80 10.91
N GLU A 141 19.29 -6.12 10.59
CA GLU A 141 18.90 -4.85 11.23
C GLU A 141 18.20 -5.04 12.59
N ILE A 142 17.81 -6.27 12.94
CA ILE A 142 17.07 -6.57 14.19
C ILE A 142 18.03 -6.89 15.36
N GLU A 143 19.27 -7.28 15.07
CA GLU A 143 20.35 -7.51 16.06
C GLU A 143 21.12 -6.24 16.40
#